data_AF-A0A2V9UXK7-F1
#
_entry.id   AF-A0A2V9UXK7-F1
#
_cell.length_a   1.000
_cell.length_b   1.000
_cell.length_c   1.000
_cell.angle_alpha   90.00
_cell.angle_beta   90.00
_cell.angle_gamma   90.00
#
_symmetry.space_group_name_H-M   'P 1'
#
loop_
_entity.id
_entity.type
_entity.pdbx_description
1 polymer ?
#
loop_
_entity_poly.entity_id
_entity_poly.type
_entity_poly.pdbx_seq_one_letter_code
_entity_poly.pdbx_strand_id
1 'polypeptide(L)'
;MKNRSGTEEMLRCSFCHKSQDAVAKLISSPSDYPRAYICDECVAVCNSILEDDRTATPAASTPNQLPKPQEVKTFLDEYVIGQEQTKKKLAVAVYNHYKRIY
;
A
#
# COMPACT_ATOMS: atom_id res chain seq x y z
N MET A 1 17.02 47.39 19.97
CA MET A 1 15.74 46.68 19.79
C MET A 1 15.75 45.95 18.45
N LYS A 2 15.53 44.63 18.44
CA LYS A 2 15.52 43.80 17.22
C LYS A 2 14.12 43.88 16.61
N ASN A 3 13.95 44.66 15.54
CA ASN A 3 12.72 44.67 14.75
C ASN A 3 12.64 43.34 13.97
N ARG A 4 11.91 42.37 14.51
CA ARG A 4 11.46 41.17 13.79
C ARG A 4 10.19 41.51 13.03
N SER A 5 10.35 42.08 11.84
CA SER A 5 9.29 42.13 10.84
C SER A 5 9.82 41.45 9.59
N GLY A 6 9.78 40.12 9.60
CA GLY A 6 9.86 39.29 8.41
C GLY A 6 8.54 38.57 8.38
N THR A 7 7.74 38.82 7.34
CA THR A 7 6.53 38.08 6.98
C THR A 7 6.64 36.62 7.41
N GLU A 8 5.86 36.21 8.42
CA GLU A 8 5.59 34.80 8.66
C GLU A 8 5.01 34.26 7.36
N GLU A 9 5.84 33.59 6.56
CA GLU A 9 5.38 32.87 5.38
C GLU A 9 4.32 31.88 5.89
N MET A 10 3.05 32.24 5.73
CA MET A 10 1.93 31.43 6.20
C MET A 10 2.10 30.03 5.63
N LEU A 11 2.41 29.07 6.50
CA LEU A 11 2.59 27.69 6.10
C LEU A 11 1.29 27.20 5.48
N ARG A 12 1.39 26.64 4.26
CA ARG A 12 0.24 26.19 3.47
C ARG A 12 0.46 24.77 3.02
N CYS A 13 -0.62 24.01 2.96
CA CYS A 13 -0.61 22.69 2.35
C CYS A 13 -0.22 22.79 0.86
N SER A 14 0.73 21.98 0.42
CA SER A 14 1.19 21.93 -0.97
C SER A 14 0.15 21.36 -1.94
N PHE A 15 -0.91 20.72 -1.42
CA PHE A 15 -1.95 20.05 -2.22
C PHE A 15 -3.22 20.89 -2.35
N CYS A 16 -3.77 21.38 -1.23
CA CYS A 16 -5.03 22.15 -1.21
C CYS A 16 -4.84 23.65 -0.97
N HIS A 17 -3.61 24.11 -0.71
CA HIS A 17 -3.25 25.50 -0.45
C HIS A 17 -3.91 26.18 0.75
N LYS A 18 -4.63 25.43 1.60
CA LYS A 18 -5.13 25.92 2.89
C LYS A 18 -3.96 26.30 3.81
N SER A 19 -4.13 27.37 4.57
CA SER A 19 -3.18 27.78 5.61
C SER A 19 -3.23 26.83 6.81
N GLN A 20 -2.17 26.86 7.63
CA GLN A 20 -2.09 26.11 8.88
C GLN A 20 -3.29 26.34 9.81
N ASP A 21 -3.84 27.56 9.86
CA ASP A 21 -5.00 27.89 10.70
C ASP A 21 -6.33 27.28 10.22
N ALA A 22 -6.39 26.89 8.93
CA ALA A 22 -7.59 26.36 8.31
C ALA A 22 -7.70 24.84 8.38
N VAL A 23 -6.71 24.15 8.99
CA VAL A 23 -6.63 22.70 9.09
C VAL A 23 -6.26 22.28 10.52
N ALA A 24 -6.70 21.11 10.95
CA ALA A 24 -6.42 20.65 12.31
C ALA A 24 -4.94 20.29 12.49
N LYS A 25 -4.31 19.74 11.44
CA LYS A 25 -2.89 19.38 11.46
C LYS A 25 -2.24 19.68 10.11
N LEU A 26 -1.03 20.22 10.17
CA LEU A 26 -0.16 20.41 9.02
C LEU A 26 1.17 19.68 9.27
N ILE A 27 1.52 18.75 8.39
CA ILE A 27 2.68 17.87 8.50
C ILE A 27 3.75 18.37 7.53
N SER A 28 4.97 18.56 8.03
CA SER A 28 6.12 18.99 7.23
C SER A 28 6.90 17.79 6.72
N SER A 29 7.44 17.88 5.50
CA SER A 29 8.43 16.94 4.99
C SER A 29 9.69 16.96 5.88
N PRO A 30 10.33 15.80 6.14
CA PRO A 30 11.62 15.74 6.83
C PRO A 30 12.75 16.43 6.06
N SER A 31 12.61 16.58 4.74
CA SER A 31 13.59 17.24 3.89
C SER A 31 13.40 18.76 3.90
N ASP A 32 14.46 19.51 4.18
CA ASP A 32 14.44 20.98 4.12
C ASP A 32 14.34 21.55 2.69
N TYR A 33 14.59 20.74 1.65
CA TYR A 33 14.42 21.17 0.25
C TYR A 33 14.10 19.99 -0.68
N PRO A 34 13.00 20.04 -1.47
CA PRO A 34 11.97 21.07 -1.47
C PRO A 34 11.09 20.98 -0.21
N ARG A 35 10.75 22.14 0.38
CA ARG A 35 9.84 22.20 1.53
C ARG A 35 8.43 21.85 1.07
N ALA A 36 7.92 20.71 1.52
CA ALA A 36 6.57 20.26 1.25
C ALA A 36 5.79 20.13 2.56
N TYR A 37 4.50 20.46 2.50
CA TYR A 37 3.58 20.36 3.64
C TYR A 37 2.29 19.67 3.20
N ILE A 38 1.74 18.81 4.04
CA ILE A 38 0.47 18.12 3.78
C ILE A 38 -0.45 18.23 5.00
N CYS A 39 -1.73 18.53 4.80
CA CYS A 39 -2.70 18.59 5.88
C CYS A 39 -3.43 17.26 6.10
N ASP A 40 -4.10 17.13 7.25
CA ASP A 40 -4.88 15.94 7.61
C ASP A 40 -6.00 15.61 6.61
N GLU A 41 -6.69 16.61 6.08
CA GLU A 41 -7.73 16.41 5.06
C GLU A 41 -7.16 15.80 3.76
N CYS A 42 -6.02 16.31 3.28
CA CYS A 42 -5.37 15.77 2.09
C CYS A 42 -4.86 14.34 2.32
N VAL A 43 -4.35 14.03 3.52
CA VAL A 43 -3.98 12.65 3.88
C VAL A 43 -5.20 11.73 3.83
N ALA A 44 -6.36 12.17 4.34
CA ALA A 44 -7.59 11.39 4.29
C ALA A 44 -8.05 11.11 2.84
N VAL A 45 -8.02 12.13 1.98
CA VAL A 45 -8.36 11.98 0.55
C VAL A 45 -7.38 11.04 -0.14
N CYS A 46 -6.07 11.21 0.08
CA CYS A 46 -5.05 10.31 -0.47
C CYS A 46 -5.27 8.86 -0.02
N ASN A 47 -5.58 8.63 1.26
CA ASN A 47 -5.88 7.29 1.75
C ASN A 47 -7.11 6.69 1.08
N SER A 48 -8.19 7.46 0.91
CA SER A 48 -9.39 6.98 0.19
C SER A 48 -9.07 6.56 -1.24
N ILE A 49 -8.28 7.36 -1.98
CA ILE A 49 -7.88 7.02 -3.35
C ILE A 49 -7.02 5.75 -3.37
N LEU A 50 -6.08 5.61 -2.44
CA LEU A 50 -5.24 4.42 -2.32
C LEU A 50 -6.04 3.17 -1.92
N GLU A 51 -7.08 3.32 -1.12
CA GLU A 51 -7.98 2.23 -0.74
C GLU A 51 -8.85 1.80 -1.93
N ASP A 52 -9.38 2.75 -2.70
CA ASP A 52 -10.16 2.47 -3.92
C ASP A 52 -9.33 1.71 -4.96
N ASP A 53 -8.08 2.13 -5.23
CA ASP A 53 -7.17 1.43 -6.16
C ASP A 53 -6.87 -0.02 -5.72
N ARG A 54 -6.83 -0.28 -4.41
CA ARG A 54 -6.65 -1.63 -3.86
C ARG A 54 -7.89 -2.52 -4.01
N THR A 55 -9.07 -1.93 -4.20
CA THR A 55 -10.31 -2.68 -4.48
C THR A 55 -10.55 -2.88 -5.97
N ALA A 56 -10.08 -1.95 -6.82
CA ALA A 56 -10.16 -2.04 -8.28
C ALA A 56 -9.13 -3.01 -8.88
N THR A 57 -7.99 -3.19 -8.20
CA THR A 57 -7.07 -4.29 -8.50
C THR A 57 -7.50 -5.48 -7.64
N PRO A 58 -7.97 -6.62 -8.19
CA PRO A 58 -8.16 -7.82 -7.38
C PRO A 58 -6.80 -8.09 -6.75
N ALA A 59 -6.73 -7.96 -5.42
CA ALA A 59 -5.52 -7.99 -4.62
C ALA A 59 -4.41 -8.70 -5.37
N ALA A 60 -3.49 -7.91 -5.95
CA ALA A 60 -2.17 -8.44 -6.27
C ALA A 60 -1.69 -8.95 -4.93
N SER A 61 -1.87 -10.26 -4.75
CA SER A 61 -1.49 -11.04 -3.60
C SER A 61 -0.18 -10.46 -3.12
N THR A 62 -0.13 -10.08 -1.85
CA THR A 62 1.13 -9.81 -1.16
C THR A 62 2.16 -10.78 -1.74
N PRO A 63 3.33 -10.33 -2.23
CA PRO A 63 4.28 -11.21 -2.93
C PRO A 63 4.76 -12.41 -2.08
N ASN A 64 4.29 -12.47 -0.84
CA ASN A 64 4.70 -13.37 0.21
C ASN A 64 3.63 -14.42 0.60
N GLN A 65 2.43 -14.39 0.03
CA GLN A 65 1.41 -15.39 0.39
C GLN A 65 1.33 -16.48 -0.68
N LEU A 66 2.25 -17.43 -0.59
CA LEU A 66 2.18 -18.64 -1.41
C LEU A 66 0.90 -19.42 -1.08
N PRO A 67 0.15 -19.89 -2.09
CA PRO A 67 -1.05 -20.69 -1.87
C PRO A 67 -0.68 -21.99 -1.17
N LYS A 68 -1.49 -22.41 -0.18
CA LYS A 68 -1.23 -23.65 0.55
C LYS A 68 -1.33 -24.85 -0.41
N PRO A 69 -0.61 -25.96 -0.16
CA PRO A 69 -0.72 -27.15 -1.01
C PRO A 69 -2.16 -27.68 -1.18
N GLN A 70 -3.04 -27.45 -0.20
CA GLN A 70 -4.46 -27.81 -0.31
C GLN A 70 -5.21 -26.97 -1.35
N GLU A 71 -4.90 -25.68 -1.43
CA GLU A 71 -5.51 -24.75 -2.40
C GLU A 71 -5.05 -25.11 -3.81
N VAL A 72 -3.76 -25.39 -4.00
CA VAL A 72 -3.20 -25.85 -5.28
C VAL A 72 -3.82 -27.18 -5.72
N LYS A 73 -4.02 -28.12 -4.79
CA LYS A 73 -4.71 -29.39 -5.10
C LYS A 73 -6.16 -29.14 -5.52
N THR A 74 -6.89 -28.29 -4.80
CA THR A 74 -8.29 -27.97 -5.10
C THR A 74 -8.42 -27.34 -6.48
N PHE A 75 -7.51 -26.43 -6.83
CA PHE A 75 -7.44 -25.86 -8.17
C PHE A 75 -7.19 -26.93 -9.24
N LEU A 76 -6.28 -27.89 -8.98
CA LEU A 76 -6.05 -29.01 -9.89
C LEU A 76 -7.28 -29.93 -10.02
N ASP A 77 -8.13 -30.02 -9.00
CA ASP A 77 -9.34 -30.83 -9.02
C ASP A 77 -10.37 -30.30 -10.03
N GLU A 78 -10.34 -29.01 -10.39
CA GLU A 78 -11.21 -28.40 -11.41
C GLU A 78 -10.86 -28.86 -12.84
N TYR A 79 -9.61 -29.26 -13.09
CA TYR A 79 -9.10 -29.59 -14.43
C TYR A 79 -8.67 -31.05 -14.57
N VAL A 80 -8.31 -31.72 -13.47
CA VAL A 80 -7.74 -33.07 -13.46
C VAL A 80 -8.60 -34.02 -12.61
N ILE A 81 -9.37 -34.85 -13.31
CA ILE A 81 -10.25 -35.84 -12.70
C ILE A 81 -9.42 -37.06 -12.23
N GLY A 82 -9.55 -37.42 -10.95
CA GLY A 82 -8.80 -38.52 -10.33
C GLY A 82 -7.33 -38.17 -10.04
N GLN A 83 -6.43 -39.16 -10.05
CA GLN A 83 -4.99 -38.96 -9.80
C GLN A 83 -4.65 -38.27 -8.46
N GLU A 84 -5.38 -38.62 -7.40
CA GLU A 84 -5.27 -37.98 -6.07
C GLU A 84 -3.85 -37.94 -5.51
N GLN A 85 -3.12 -39.05 -5.63
CA GLN A 85 -1.73 -39.16 -5.15
C GLN A 85 -0.80 -38.20 -5.91
N THR A 86 -1.00 -38.06 -7.22
CA THR A 86 -0.18 -37.21 -8.09
C THR A 86 -0.46 -35.74 -7.82
N LYS A 87 -1.74 -35.34 -7.72
CA LYS A 87 -2.13 -33.96 -7.39
C LYS A 87 -1.57 -33.52 -6.04
N LYS A 88 -1.61 -34.40 -5.03
CA LYS A 88 -1.01 -34.14 -3.72
C LYS A 88 0.50 -33.94 -3.80
N LYS A 89 1.22 -34.82 -4.50
CA LYS A 89 2.68 -34.72 -4.68
C LYS A 89 3.06 -33.45 -5.42
N LEU A 90 2.35 -33.11 -6.49
CA LEU A 90 2.58 -31.91 -7.30
C LEU A 90 2.37 -30.64 -6.47
N ALA A 91 1.25 -30.56 -5.75
CA ALA A 91 0.94 -29.40 -4.92
C ALA A 91 2.01 -29.13 -3.84
N VAL A 92 2.51 -30.17 -3.18
CA VAL A 92 3.60 -30.04 -2.19
C VAL A 92 4.92 -29.67 -2.86
N ALA A 93 5.25 -30.27 -4.00
CA ALA A 93 6.49 -30.00 -4.72
C ALA A 93 6.56 -28.54 -5.21
N VAL A 94 5.46 -28.04 -5.81
CA VAL A 94 5.35 -26.67 -6.31
C VAL A 94 5.44 -25.66 -5.16
N TYR A 95 4.71 -25.90 -4.06
CA TYR A 95 4.78 -25.05 -2.88
C TYR A 95 6.21 -24.95 -2.31
N ASN A 96 6.89 -26.09 -2.17
CA ASN A 96 8.27 -26.12 -1.65
C ASN A 96 9.29 -25.51 -2.63
N HIS A 97 9.06 -25.62 -3.94
CA HIS A 97 9.90 -24.99 -4.95
C HIS A 97 9.82 -23.47 -4.85
N TYR A 98 8.61 -22.92 -4.81
CA TYR A 98 8.42 -21.47 -4.68
C TYR A 98 8.89 -20.96 -3.31
N LYS A 99 8.66 -21.70 -2.22
CA LYS A 99 9.19 -21.38 -0.87
C LYS A 99 10.73 -21.38 -0.79
N ARG A 100 11.41 -22.03 -1.75
CA ARG A 100 12.87 -22.09 -1.79
C ARG A 100 13.48 -21.00 -2.67
N ILE A 101 12.74 -20.54 -3.68
CA ILE A 101 13.19 -19.50 -4.61
C ILE A 101 12.96 -18.09 -4.04
N TYR A 102 11.84 -17.91 -3.33
CA TYR A 102 11.45 -16.68 -2.65
C TYR A 102 11.65 -16.83 -1.15
#